data_AF-A0A0C1II25-F1
#
_entry.id   AF-A0A0C1II25-F1
#
_cell.length_a   1.000
_cell.length_b   1.000
_cell.length_c   1.000
_cell.angle_alpha   90.00
_cell.angle_beta   90.00
_cell.angle_gamma   90.00
#
_symmetry.space_group_name_H-M   'P 1'
#
loop_
_entity.id
_entity.type
_entity.pdbx_description
1 polymer ?
#
loop_
_entity_poly.entity_id
_entity_poly.type
_entity_poly.pdbx_seq_one_letter_code
_entity_poly.pdbx_strand_id
1 'polypeptide(L)'
;MIKLERIILESAPMRFLTSKSKQISLPGFEGLPLYDVIVFFLQQVKKVGLNDRAAAISFNLLMAIPAATIFLCTLIPYMPFSKQITAELLLLTHDLTPNQTTYVMVKDFLVDFLETPRSGLLSLGFFIAVFYASNAVLGIMRTFNKSLLYATSRNFLLSRWVAVKITTILILMIFIVIILLIAQGTFLHWILDKLDINTPLVSWLVANLRWVFIVALVYYSIAIIYKYVPAIHERWQLSSPGTILATGLIILTVLIFSFWVNTFGSFNKVYGSIGTIMILMVLIDFSALVLLIGYELNVSIHSLKMMAAERARKEALEQKES
;
A
#
# COMPACT_ATOMS: atom_id res chain seq x y z
N MET A 1 -19.75 23.68 -18.65
CA MET A 1 -19.26 24.42 -17.46
C MET A 1 -20.46 25.02 -16.74
N ILE A 2 -20.66 24.69 -15.47
CA ILE A 2 -21.87 25.05 -14.69
C ILE A 2 -21.62 26.38 -13.97
N LYS A 3 -22.64 27.24 -13.81
CA LYS A 3 -22.55 28.59 -13.20
C LYS A 3 -21.79 28.64 -11.85
N LEU A 4 -21.86 27.60 -11.03
CA LEU A 4 -21.12 27.51 -9.75
C LEU A 4 -19.59 27.46 -9.94
N GLU A 5 -19.12 26.76 -10.96
CA GLU A 5 -17.69 26.55 -11.22
C GLU A 5 -16.99 27.89 -11.55
N ARG A 6 -17.71 28.78 -12.25
CA ARG A 6 -17.23 30.12 -12.63
C ARG A 6 -17.14 31.07 -11.43
N ILE A 7 -18.11 31.02 -10.51
CA ILE A 7 -18.16 31.88 -9.32
C ILE A 7 -17.03 31.52 -8.33
N ILE A 8 -16.73 30.23 -8.17
CA ILE A 8 -15.64 29.77 -7.32
C ILE A 8 -14.27 30.16 -7.89
N LEU A 9 -14.10 30.05 -9.22
CA LEU A 9 -12.86 30.41 -9.92
C LEU A 9 -12.60 31.93 -10.00
N GLU A 10 -13.64 32.76 -9.97
CA GLU A 10 -13.52 34.23 -9.98
C GLU A 10 -13.35 34.87 -8.59
N SER A 11 -13.49 34.09 -7.51
CA SER A 11 -13.28 34.59 -6.15
C SER A 11 -11.83 35.06 -5.91
N ALA A 12 -11.67 36.18 -5.20
CA ALA A 12 -10.37 36.77 -4.85
C ALA A 12 -9.35 35.79 -4.23
N PRO A 13 -9.73 34.88 -3.29
CA PRO A 13 -8.79 33.89 -2.77
C PRO A 13 -8.35 32.88 -3.84
N MET A 14 -9.22 32.49 -4.77
CA MET A 14 -8.88 31.55 -5.84
C MET A 14 -7.97 32.18 -6.91
N ARG A 15 -8.14 33.47 -7.22
CA ARG A 15 -7.22 34.23 -8.09
C ARG A 15 -5.82 34.40 -7.47
N PHE A 16 -5.76 34.62 -6.16
CA PHE A 16 -4.49 34.70 -5.44
C PHE A 16 -3.77 33.34 -5.38
N LEU A 17 -4.51 32.26 -5.12
CA LEU A 17 -3.96 30.90 -5.13
C LEU A 17 -3.48 30.48 -6.53
N THR A 18 -4.20 30.85 -7.58
CA THR A 18 -3.81 30.54 -8.96
C THR A 18 -2.62 31.37 -9.46
N SER A 19 -2.47 32.64 -9.05
CA SER A 19 -1.29 33.43 -9.42
C SER A 19 -0.01 32.97 -8.70
N LYS A 20 -0.11 32.65 -7.40
CA LYS A 20 1.03 32.17 -6.60
C LYS A 20 1.46 30.76 -7.01
N SER A 21 0.51 29.89 -7.36
CA SER A 21 0.77 28.53 -7.86
C SER A 21 1.46 28.51 -9.24
N LYS A 22 1.35 29.58 -10.04
CA LYS A 22 2.08 29.73 -11.30
C LYS A 22 3.56 30.12 -11.11
N GLN A 23 3.95 30.61 -9.94
CA GLN A 23 5.31 31.06 -9.65
C GLN A 23 6.10 30.08 -8.77
N ILE A 24 5.42 29.15 -8.10
CA ILE A 24 6.04 28.18 -7.19
C ILE A 24 6.26 26.85 -7.92
N SER A 25 7.52 26.40 -7.98
CA SER A 25 7.89 25.04 -8.35
C SER A 25 8.29 24.27 -7.08
N LEU A 26 7.64 23.14 -6.84
CA LEU A 26 7.96 22.27 -5.70
C LEU A 26 9.14 21.36 -6.04
N PRO A 27 9.94 20.94 -5.03
CA PRO A 27 11.00 19.94 -5.25
C PRO A 27 10.39 18.65 -5.84
N GLY A 28 10.96 18.18 -6.95
CA GLY A 28 10.46 17.03 -7.71
C GLY A 28 9.48 17.34 -8.85
N PHE A 29 9.07 18.61 -9.04
CA PHE A 29 8.26 19.05 -10.19
C PHE A 29 9.12 19.43 -11.40
N GLU A 30 10.44 19.25 -11.31
CA GLU A 30 11.39 19.45 -12.41
C GLU A 30 11.28 20.83 -13.10
N GLY A 31 10.95 21.87 -12.32
CA GLY A 31 10.81 23.25 -12.81
C GLY A 31 9.44 23.60 -13.39
N LEU A 32 8.48 22.68 -13.40
CA LEU A 32 7.11 22.94 -13.86
C LEU A 32 6.30 23.75 -12.83
N PRO A 33 5.42 24.69 -13.26
CA PRO A 33 4.53 25.41 -12.36
C PRO A 33 3.54 24.46 -11.69
N LEU A 34 3.32 24.64 -10.38
CA LEU A 34 2.37 23.84 -9.61
C LEU A 34 0.96 23.87 -10.21
N TYR A 35 0.55 25.03 -10.74
CA TYR A 35 -0.77 25.20 -11.36
C TYR A 35 -0.98 24.25 -12.56
N ASP A 36 -0.02 24.19 -13.48
CA ASP A 36 -0.15 23.40 -14.70
C ASP A 36 -0.21 21.91 -14.38
N VAL A 37 0.60 21.47 -13.41
CA VAL A 37 0.59 20.08 -12.93
C VAL A 37 -0.76 19.73 -12.29
N ILE A 38 -1.29 20.58 -11.40
CA ILE A 38 -2.57 20.30 -10.73
C ILE A 38 -3.73 20.29 -11.72
N VAL A 39 -3.78 21.24 -12.65
CA VAL A 39 -4.86 21.31 -13.64
C VAL A 39 -4.82 20.08 -14.55
N PHE A 40 -3.64 19.72 -15.07
CA PHE A 40 -3.48 18.54 -15.91
C PHE A 40 -3.82 17.25 -15.15
N PHE A 41 -3.38 17.15 -13.89
CA PHE A 41 -3.70 16.05 -12.99
C PHE A 41 -5.22 15.90 -12.78
N LEU A 42 -5.92 16.98 -12.46
CA LEU A 42 -7.38 16.94 -12.28
C LEU A 42 -8.11 16.55 -13.57
N GLN A 43 -7.60 16.98 -14.73
CA GLN A 43 -8.13 16.55 -16.03
C GLN A 43 -7.89 15.05 -16.27
N GLN A 44 -6.71 14.53 -15.94
CA GLN A 44 -6.41 13.09 -16.05
C GLN A 44 -7.31 12.27 -15.13
N VAL A 45 -7.44 12.66 -13.86
CA VAL A 45 -8.31 11.97 -12.89
C VAL A 45 -9.77 11.95 -13.36
N LYS A 46 -10.27 13.02 -14.00
CA LYS A 46 -11.63 13.07 -14.56
C LYS A 46 -11.81 12.24 -15.84
N LYS A 47 -10.78 12.17 -16.69
CA LYS A 47 -10.85 11.50 -18.00
C LYS A 47 -10.63 9.99 -17.90
N VAL A 48 -10.07 9.53 -16.78
CA VAL A 48 -9.69 8.15 -16.54
C VAL A 48 -10.69 7.50 -15.58
N GLY A 49 -11.24 6.33 -15.93
CA GLY A 49 -12.06 5.48 -15.04
C GLY A 49 -11.26 4.94 -13.86
N LEU A 50 -10.79 5.84 -12.99
CA LEU A 50 -9.87 5.59 -11.88
C LEU A 50 -10.52 4.66 -10.84
N ASN A 51 -11.81 4.87 -10.57
CA ASN A 51 -12.59 4.05 -9.64
C ASN A 51 -12.70 2.60 -10.13
N ASP A 52 -13.02 2.38 -11.41
CA ASP A 52 -13.13 1.02 -11.97
C ASP A 52 -11.78 0.29 -11.94
N ARG A 53 -10.70 1.03 -12.21
CA ARG A 53 -9.33 0.51 -12.15
C ARG A 53 -8.90 0.20 -10.72
N ALA A 54 -9.27 1.06 -9.76
CA ALA A 54 -9.05 0.83 -8.34
C ALA A 54 -9.78 -0.44 -7.90
N ALA A 55 -11.09 -0.54 -8.17
CA ALA A 55 -11.91 -1.71 -7.86
C ALA A 55 -11.33 -3.01 -8.43
N ALA A 56 -10.83 -2.98 -9.67
CA ALA A 56 -10.15 -4.14 -10.27
C ALA A 56 -8.86 -4.54 -9.53
N ILE A 57 -8.05 -3.57 -9.07
CA ILE A 57 -6.86 -3.83 -8.24
C ILE A 57 -7.29 -4.40 -6.88
N SER A 58 -8.28 -3.78 -6.25
CA SER A 58 -8.86 -4.16 -4.96
C SER A 58 -9.33 -5.61 -4.97
N PHE A 59 -10.08 -6.00 -5.99
CA PHE A 59 -10.54 -7.39 -6.16
C PHE A 59 -9.37 -8.38 -6.26
N ASN A 60 -8.34 -8.06 -7.04
CA ASN A 60 -7.17 -8.93 -7.15
C ASN A 60 -6.40 -9.04 -5.82
N LEU A 61 -6.35 -7.97 -5.03
CA LEU A 61 -5.72 -8.00 -3.70
C LEU A 61 -6.56 -8.79 -2.70
N LEU A 62 -7.89 -8.64 -2.73
CA LEU A 62 -8.82 -9.39 -1.90
C LEU A 62 -8.70 -10.90 -2.13
N MET A 63 -8.54 -11.32 -3.39
CA MET A 63 -8.32 -12.72 -3.76
C MET A 63 -7.01 -13.30 -3.21
N ALA A 64 -6.05 -12.47 -2.80
CA ALA A 64 -4.83 -12.93 -2.15
C ALA A 64 -5.01 -13.23 -0.65
N ILE A 65 -6.06 -12.72 -0.01
CA ILE A 65 -6.28 -12.88 1.44
C ILE A 65 -6.43 -14.34 1.84
N PRO A 66 -7.29 -15.17 1.20
CA PRO A 66 -7.42 -16.57 1.61
C PRO A 66 -6.10 -17.34 1.50
N ALA A 67 -5.36 -17.12 0.41
CA ALA A 67 -4.05 -17.74 0.20
C ALA A 67 -3.02 -17.28 1.24
N ALA A 68 -3.00 -15.98 1.56
CA ALA A 68 -2.15 -15.43 2.60
C ALA A 68 -2.51 -15.99 3.98
N THR A 69 -3.79 -16.12 4.31
CA THR A 69 -4.26 -16.71 5.57
C THR A 69 -3.80 -18.16 5.71
N ILE A 70 -3.95 -18.98 4.65
CA ILE A 70 -3.47 -20.37 4.67
C ILE A 70 -1.96 -20.41 4.94
N PHE A 71 -1.20 -19.59 4.22
CA PHE A 71 0.25 -19.49 4.42
C PHE A 71 0.59 -19.08 5.87
N LEU A 72 -0.06 -18.05 6.40
CA LEU A 72 0.16 -17.59 7.77
C LEU A 72 -0.18 -18.67 8.80
N CYS A 73 -1.28 -19.41 8.63
CA CYS A 73 -1.63 -20.52 9.52
C CYS A 73 -0.57 -21.63 9.48
N THR A 74 -0.05 -21.99 8.30
CA THR A 74 1.01 -23.00 8.17
C THR A 74 2.37 -22.55 8.70
N LEU A 75 2.56 -21.24 8.90
CA LEU A 75 3.77 -20.66 9.47
C LEU A 75 3.80 -20.75 11.01
N ILE A 76 2.63 -20.79 11.67
CA ILE A 76 2.50 -20.80 13.14
C ILE A 76 3.34 -21.91 13.80
N PRO A 77 3.33 -23.18 13.35
CA PRO A 77 4.09 -24.26 14.01
C PRO A 77 5.61 -24.03 14.05
N TYR A 78 6.15 -23.21 13.15
CA TYR A 78 7.58 -22.89 13.08
C TYR A 78 7.99 -21.77 14.03
N MET A 79 7.03 -21.07 14.64
CA MET A 79 7.29 -19.96 15.53
C MET A 79 7.58 -20.44 16.96
N PRO A 80 8.48 -19.78 17.71
CA PRO A 80 8.82 -20.19 19.08
C PRO A 80 7.66 -20.06 20.06
N PHE A 81 6.66 -19.24 19.73
CA PHE A 81 5.46 -18.99 20.55
C PHE A 81 4.26 -19.87 20.17
N SER A 82 4.42 -20.86 19.29
CA SER A 82 3.32 -21.75 18.84
C SER A 82 2.64 -22.49 19.99
N LYS A 83 3.41 -22.96 20.97
CA LYS A 83 2.89 -23.65 22.17
C LYS A 83 2.06 -22.74 23.07
N GLN A 84 2.42 -21.47 23.17
CA GLN A 84 1.67 -20.49 23.97
C GLN A 84 0.30 -20.21 23.32
N ILE A 85 0.29 -20.03 21.99
CA ILE A 85 -0.97 -19.89 21.22
C ILE A 85 -1.85 -21.13 21.38
N THR A 86 -1.25 -22.32 21.26
CA THR A 86 -1.99 -23.59 21.39
C THR A 86 -2.57 -23.74 22.80
N ALA A 87 -1.81 -23.42 23.85
CA ALA A 87 -2.28 -23.46 25.23
C ALA A 87 -3.46 -22.50 25.48
N GLU A 88 -3.37 -21.25 25.01
CA GLU A 88 -4.47 -20.29 25.15
C GLU A 88 -5.74 -20.72 24.40
N LEU A 89 -5.58 -21.26 23.18
CA LEU A 89 -6.71 -21.79 22.42
C LEU A 89 -7.35 -22.99 23.10
N LEU A 90 -6.54 -23.89 23.68
CA LEU A 90 -7.06 -25.06 24.40
C LEU A 90 -7.85 -24.65 25.64
N LEU A 91 -7.43 -23.60 26.36
CA LEU A 91 -8.20 -23.04 27.48
C LEU A 91 -9.55 -22.50 27.01
N LEU A 92 -9.59 -21.73 25.93
CA LEU A 92 -10.84 -21.23 25.34
C LEU A 92 -11.74 -22.37 24.86
N THR A 93 -11.19 -23.42 24.26
CA THR A 93 -11.99 -24.54 23.77
C THR A 93 -12.58 -25.39 24.89
N HIS A 94 -11.91 -25.49 26.03
CA HIS A 94 -12.40 -26.25 27.17
C HIS A 94 -13.75 -25.70 27.66
N ASP A 95 -13.89 -24.38 27.70
CA ASP A 95 -15.11 -23.70 28.15
C ASP A 95 -16.25 -23.71 27.12
N LEU A 96 -15.93 -23.98 25.84
CA LEU A 96 -16.89 -23.98 24.74
C LEU A 96 -17.36 -25.39 24.34
N THR A 97 -16.66 -26.44 24.77
CA THR A 97 -17.00 -27.83 24.40
C THR A 97 -18.05 -28.45 25.33
N PRO A 98 -19.14 -29.03 24.79
CA PRO A 98 -20.23 -29.55 25.60
C PRO A 98 -19.94 -30.89 26.30
N ASN A 99 -18.92 -31.64 25.86
CA ASN A 99 -18.51 -32.89 26.49
C ASN A 99 -17.01 -33.19 26.30
N GLN A 100 -16.48 -34.09 27.12
CA GLN A 100 -15.06 -34.45 27.14
C GLN A 100 -14.59 -35.08 25.82
N THR A 101 -15.43 -35.87 25.16
CA THR A 101 -15.09 -36.53 23.89
C THR A 101 -14.86 -35.52 22.77
N THR A 102 -15.70 -34.48 22.71
CA THR A 102 -15.57 -33.38 21.75
C THR A 102 -14.33 -32.55 22.07
N TYR A 103 -14.04 -32.31 23.36
CA TYR A 103 -12.83 -31.64 23.79
C TYR A 103 -11.56 -32.36 23.32
N VAL A 104 -11.47 -33.67 23.51
CA VAL A 104 -10.29 -34.46 23.08
C VAL A 104 -10.11 -34.39 21.56
N MET A 105 -11.19 -34.54 20.78
CA MET A 105 -11.13 -34.42 19.32
C MET A 105 -10.65 -33.04 18.86
N VAL A 106 -11.18 -31.97 19.45
CA VAL A 106 -10.77 -30.59 19.12
C VAL A 106 -9.33 -30.33 19.55
N LYS A 107 -8.93 -30.81 20.73
CA LYS A 107 -7.57 -30.69 21.25
C LYS A 107 -6.58 -31.38 20.33
N ASP A 108 -6.84 -32.63 19.95
CA ASP A 108 -5.94 -33.40 19.10
C ASP A 108 -5.78 -32.75 17.73
N PHE A 109 -6.87 -32.22 17.16
CA PHE A 109 -6.82 -31.42 15.93
C PHE A 109 -6.00 -30.14 16.08
N LEU A 110 -6.22 -29.36 17.15
CA LEU A 110 -5.50 -28.10 17.37
C LEU A 110 -4.00 -28.32 17.60
N VAL A 111 -3.64 -29.31 18.43
CA VAL A 111 -2.23 -29.67 18.68
C VAL A 111 -1.58 -30.14 17.38
N ASP A 112 -2.24 -31.03 16.62
CA ASP A 112 -1.70 -31.49 15.34
C ASP A 112 -1.60 -30.37 14.29
N PHE A 113 -2.54 -29.42 14.28
CA PHE A 113 -2.51 -28.32 13.32
C PHE A 113 -1.49 -27.24 13.66
N LEU A 114 -1.34 -26.90 14.95
CA LEU A 114 -0.53 -25.77 15.41
C LEU A 114 0.88 -26.16 15.88
N GLU A 115 1.11 -27.43 16.24
CA GLU A 115 2.42 -27.88 16.71
C GLU A 115 3.15 -28.79 15.71
N THR A 116 2.46 -29.39 14.73
CA THR A 116 3.11 -30.24 13.72
C THR A 116 3.59 -29.42 12.51
N PRO A 117 4.92 -29.24 12.32
CA PRO A 117 5.45 -28.50 11.18
C PRO A 117 5.27 -29.30 9.88
N ARG A 118 4.49 -28.75 8.93
CA ARG A 118 4.25 -29.35 7.61
C ARG A 118 4.94 -28.54 6.50
N SER A 119 6.17 -28.90 6.17
CA SER A 119 7.00 -28.16 5.20
C SER A 119 6.42 -28.12 3.79
N GLY A 120 5.80 -29.21 3.34
CA GLY A 120 5.09 -29.29 2.05
C GLY A 120 3.92 -28.30 1.96
N LEU A 121 3.10 -28.20 3.01
CA LEU A 121 1.99 -27.25 3.05
C LEU A 121 2.47 -25.80 3.15
N LEU A 122 3.51 -25.52 3.95
CA LEU A 122 4.07 -24.18 4.09
C LEU A 122 4.59 -23.65 2.75
N SER A 123 5.40 -24.44 2.06
CA SER A 123 5.97 -24.08 0.75
C SER A 123 4.89 -23.89 -0.31
N LEU A 124 3.93 -24.81 -0.41
CA LEU A 124 2.80 -24.69 -1.33
C LEU A 124 1.95 -23.46 -1.01
N GLY A 125 1.64 -23.22 0.26
CA GLY A 125 0.91 -22.04 0.73
C GLY A 125 1.63 -20.74 0.36
N PHE A 126 2.95 -20.69 0.54
CA PHE A 126 3.77 -19.54 0.14
C PHE A 126 3.68 -19.26 -1.35
N PHE A 127 3.87 -20.27 -2.20
CA PHE A 127 3.79 -20.09 -3.66
C PHE A 127 2.41 -19.65 -4.12
N ILE A 128 1.33 -20.22 -3.55
CA ILE A 128 -0.04 -19.80 -3.86
C ILE A 128 -0.26 -18.35 -3.40
N ALA A 129 0.15 -17.98 -2.19
CA ALA A 129 0.03 -16.61 -1.68
C ALA A 129 0.75 -15.60 -2.59
N VAL A 130 2.00 -15.88 -2.98
CA VAL A 130 2.77 -15.05 -3.92
C VAL A 130 2.09 -15.00 -5.29
N PHE A 131 1.57 -16.13 -5.79
CA PHE A 131 0.89 -16.20 -7.08
C PHE A 131 -0.36 -15.32 -7.12
N TYR A 132 -1.21 -15.37 -6.09
CA TYR A 132 -2.41 -14.54 -6.01
C TYR A 132 -2.07 -13.07 -5.74
N ALA A 133 -1.14 -12.78 -4.83
CA ALA A 133 -0.71 -11.41 -4.54
C ALA A 133 -0.06 -10.74 -5.78
N SER A 134 0.66 -11.50 -6.61
CA SER A 134 1.23 -10.97 -7.86
C SER A 134 0.17 -10.64 -8.92
N ASN A 135 -1.05 -11.17 -8.83
CA ASN A 135 -2.16 -10.73 -9.69
C ASN A 135 -2.57 -9.28 -9.40
N ALA A 136 -2.48 -8.84 -8.14
CA ALA A 136 -2.73 -7.44 -7.78
C ALA A 136 -1.67 -6.53 -8.44
N VAL A 137 -0.40 -6.91 -8.39
CA VAL A 137 0.69 -6.16 -9.06
C VAL A 137 0.51 -6.15 -10.59
N LEU A 138 0.06 -7.24 -11.21
CA LEU A 138 -0.32 -7.26 -12.63
C LEU A 138 -1.50 -6.32 -12.93
N GLY A 139 -2.47 -6.21 -12.02
CA GLY A 139 -3.56 -5.25 -12.10
C GLY A 139 -3.04 -3.81 -12.08
N ILE A 140 -2.18 -3.50 -11.11
CA ILE A 140 -1.52 -2.18 -10.99
C ILE A 140 -0.74 -1.86 -12.27
N MET A 141 0.07 -2.79 -12.77
CA MET A 141 0.85 -2.59 -13.99
C MET A 141 -0.01 -2.28 -15.22
N ARG A 142 -1.12 -3.01 -15.40
CA ARG A 142 -2.06 -2.75 -16.50
C ARG A 142 -2.67 -1.35 -16.39
N THR A 143 -3.02 -0.93 -15.18
CA THR A 143 -3.55 0.40 -14.94
C THR A 143 -2.51 1.48 -15.18
N PHE A 144 -1.30 1.30 -14.65
CA PHE A 144 -0.19 2.24 -14.80
C PHE A 144 0.21 2.45 -16.25
N ASN A 145 0.30 1.37 -17.02
CA ASN A 145 0.63 1.42 -18.44
C ASN A 145 -0.46 2.11 -19.27
N LYS A 146 -1.74 2.06 -18.84
CA LYS A 146 -2.84 2.75 -19.53
C LYS A 146 -2.82 4.28 -19.34
N SER A 147 -2.18 4.79 -18.29
CA SER A 147 -2.10 6.23 -18.03
C SER A 147 -0.87 6.87 -18.67
N LEU A 148 0.13 6.06 -19.03
CA LEU A 148 1.33 6.53 -19.73
C LEU A 148 1.06 6.80 -21.21
N LEU A 149 1.51 7.95 -21.70
CA LEU A 149 1.44 8.29 -23.13
C LEU A 149 2.36 7.40 -23.99
N TYR A 150 3.54 7.04 -23.46
CA TYR A 150 4.56 6.25 -24.16
C TYR A 150 4.96 5.03 -23.33
N ALA A 151 4.03 4.08 -23.17
CA ALA A 151 4.33 2.81 -22.50
C ALA A 151 5.14 1.89 -23.42
N THR A 152 6.19 1.27 -22.87
CA THR A 152 6.91 0.18 -23.57
C THR A 152 6.09 -1.11 -23.51
N SER A 153 6.05 -1.86 -24.60
CA SER A 153 5.42 -3.18 -24.60
C SER A 153 6.30 -4.17 -23.84
N ARG A 154 5.69 -4.94 -22.94
CA ARG A 154 6.33 -6.06 -22.25
C ARG A 154 5.60 -7.34 -22.60
N ASN A 155 6.35 -8.39 -22.91
CA ASN A 155 5.77 -9.72 -23.09
C ASN A 155 5.07 -10.16 -21.79
N PHE A 156 4.02 -10.97 -21.92
CA PHE A 156 3.24 -11.47 -20.78
C PHE A 156 4.13 -12.16 -19.74
N LEU A 157 5.08 -12.97 -20.19
CA LEU A 157 5.98 -13.72 -19.31
C LEU A 157 6.91 -12.79 -18.50
N LEU A 158 7.47 -11.75 -19.15
CA LEU A 158 8.31 -10.76 -18.49
C LEU A 158 7.51 -9.94 -17.47
N SER A 159 6.28 -9.56 -17.84
CA SER A 159 5.32 -8.88 -16.98
C SER A 159 4.99 -9.71 -15.72
N ARG A 160 4.78 -11.02 -15.88
CA ARG A 160 4.56 -11.94 -14.77
C ARG A 160 5.78 -12.03 -13.84
N TRP A 161 6.98 -12.15 -14.42
CA TRP A 161 8.22 -12.22 -13.65
C TRP A 161 8.47 -10.96 -12.82
N VAL A 162 8.25 -9.77 -13.41
CA VAL A 162 8.33 -8.50 -12.68
C VAL A 162 7.30 -8.45 -11.56
N ALA A 163 6.05 -8.85 -11.82
CA ALA A 163 5.01 -8.86 -10.80
C ALA A 163 5.36 -9.76 -9.61
N VAL A 164 5.82 -10.99 -9.87
CA VAL A 164 6.27 -11.92 -8.81
C VAL A 164 7.43 -11.31 -8.02
N LYS A 165 8.45 -10.79 -8.71
CA LYS A 165 9.62 -10.17 -8.04
C LYS A 165 9.21 -9.01 -7.12
N ILE A 166 8.34 -8.12 -7.60
CA ILE A 166 7.86 -6.98 -6.79
C ILE A 166 7.03 -7.47 -5.62
N THR A 167 6.11 -8.42 -5.82
CA THR A 167 5.34 -9.03 -4.74
C THR A 167 6.24 -9.66 -3.68
N THR A 168 7.27 -10.41 -4.07
CA THR A 168 8.23 -11.00 -3.12
C THR A 168 8.98 -9.93 -2.32
N ILE A 169 9.41 -8.83 -2.96
CA ILE A 169 10.06 -7.70 -2.27
C ILE A 169 9.11 -7.07 -1.25
N LEU A 170 7.85 -6.82 -1.63
CA LEU A 170 6.85 -6.24 -0.72
C LEU A 170 6.57 -7.16 0.48
N ILE A 171 6.44 -8.47 0.25
CA ILE A 171 6.27 -9.46 1.32
C ILE A 171 7.48 -9.45 2.25
N LEU A 172 8.70 -9.44 1.71
CA LEU A 172 9.92 -9.39 2.52
C LEU A 172 10.00 -8.12 3.38
N MET A 173 9.60 -6.97 2.83
CA MET A 173 9.53 -5.72 3.60
C MET A 173 8.55 -5.82 4.77
N ILE A 174 7.37 -6.43 4.55
CA ILE A 174 6.39 -6.67 5.62
C ILE A 174 7.01 -7.54 6.72
N PHE A 175 7.70 -8.63 6.36
CA PHE A 175 8.39 -9.48 7.32
C PHE A 175 9.47 -8.74 8.10
N ILE A 176 10.31 -7.94 7.43
CA ILE A 176 11.36 -7.14 8.09
C ILE A 176 10.75 -6.22 9.14
N VAL A 177 9.63 -5.56 8.84
CA VAL A 177 8.97 -4.69 9.81
C VAL A 177 8.36 -5.49 10.94
N ILE A 178 7.68 -6.61 10.68
CA ILE A 178 7.14 -7.46 11.77
C ILE A 178 8.25 -7.87 12.73
N ILE A 179 9.40 -8.33 12.21
CA ILE A 179 10.56 -8.69 13.02
C ILE A 179 11.05 -7.48 13.83
N LEU A 180 11.16 -6.32 13.20
CA LEU A 180 11.60 -5.10 13.86
C LEU A 180 10.63 -4.64 14.97
N LEU A 181 9.32 -4.77 14.74
CA LEU A 181 8.27 -4.46 15.71
C LEU A 181 8.33 -5.38 16.93
N ILE A 182 8.56 -6.67 16.72
CA ILE A 182 8.71 -7.66 17.80
C ILE A 182 10.03 -7.41 18.54
N ALA A 183 11.13 -7.23 17.80
CA ALA A 183 12.46 -7.00 18.36
C ALA A 183 12.51 -5.71 19.20
N GLN A 184 11.83 -4.64 18.78
CA GLN A 184 11.75 -3.39 19.53
C GLN A 184 11.27 -3.59 20.97
N GLY A 185 10.31 -4.50 21.19
CA GLY A 185 9.77 -4.76 22.53
C GLY A 185 10.74 -5.48 23.47
N THR A 186 11.67 -6.27 22.96
CA THR A 186 12.53 -7.12 23.81
C THR A 186 14.00 -6.73 23.74
N PHE A 187 14.50 -6.48 22.52
CA PHE A 187 15.90 -6.15 22.25
C PHE A 187 16.25 -4.73 22.69
N LEU A 188 15.36 -3.76 22.45
CA LEU A 188 15.62 -2.37 22.82
C LEU A 188 15.55 -2.18 24.34
N HIS A 189 14.61 -2.83 25.02
CA HIS A 189 14.57 -2.85 26.48
C HIS A 189 15.83 -3.48 27.09
N TRP A 190 16.30 -4.61 26.53
CA TRP A 190 17.54 -5.25 26.98
C TRP A 190 18.79 -4.35 26.81
N ILE A 191 18.88 -3.59 25.72
CA ILE A 191 19.98 -2.62 25.50
C ILE A 191 19.89 -1.45 26.49
N LEU A 192 18.69 -0.92 26.74
CA LEU A 192 18.49 0.20 27.66
C LEU A 192 18.85 -0.18 29.10
N ASP A 193 18.47 -1.38 29.52
CA ASP A 193 18.84 -1.94 30.83
C ASP A 193 20.36 -2.14 30.95
N LYS A 194 21.02 -2.59 29.87
CA LYS A 194 22.49 -2.76 29.83
C LYS A 194 23.27 -1.44 29.88
N LEU A 195 22.70 -0.38 29.33
CA LEU A 195 23.31 0.96 29.31
C LEU A 195 22.93 1.81 30.54
N ASP A 196 22.09 1.28 31.42
CA ASP A 196 21.56 1.97 32.61
C ASP A 196 20.80 3.27 32.27
N ILE A 197 20.26 3.36 31.05
CA ILE A 197 19.54 4.53 30.54
C ILE A 197 18.05 4.35 30.82
N ASN A 198 17.66 4.57 32.08
CA ASN A 198 16.26 4.55 32.53
C ASN A 198 15.61 5.94 32.49
N THR A 199 15.89 6.71 31.43
CA THR A 199 15.25 8.02 31.27
C THR A 199 13.90 7.88 30.56
N PRO A 200 12.82 8.49 31.09
CA PRO A 200 11.48 8.40 30.49
C PRO A 200 11.44 8.95 29.06
N LEU A 201 12.35 9.87 28.73
CA LEU A 201 12.49 10.44 27.39
C LEU A 201 12.97 9.40 26.37
N VAL A 202 13.89 8.51 26.75
CA VAL A 202 14.39 7.46 25.86
C VAL A 202 13.33 6.38 25.65
N SER A 203 12.63 5.95 26.71
CA SER A 203 11.51 5.02 26.58
C SER A 203 10.38 5.57 25.68
N TRP A 204 10.08 6.88 25.79
CA TRP A 204 9.13 7.54 24.90
C TRP A 204 9.62 7.60 23.45
N LEU A 205 10.88 7.97 23.22
CA LEU A 205 11.47 8.03 21.87
C LEU A 205 11.43 6.64 21.21
N VAL A 206 11.80 5.61 21.96
CA VAL A 206 11.76 4.22 21.54
C VAL A 206 10.35 3.81 21.17
N ALA A 207 9.33 4.08 21.99
CA ALA A 207 7.94 3.74 21.66
C ALA A 207 7.47 4.41 20.35
N ASN A 208 7.92 5.63 20.06
CA ASN A 208 7.52 6.38 18.87
C ASN A 208 8.30 6.01 17.61
N LEU A 209 9.53 5.49 17.75
CA LEU A 209 10.36 5.03 16.62
C LEU A 209 9.64 3.97 15.76
N ARG A 210 8.72 3.23 16.38
CA ARG A 210 7.83 2.27 15.70
C ARG A 210 7.10 2.88 14.52
N TRP A 211 6.50 4.05 14.72
CA TRP A 211 5.70 4.73 13.71
C TRP A 211 6.56 5.22 12.56
N VAL A 212 7.79 5.65 12.84
CA VAL A 212 8.76 6.05 11.81
C VAL A 212 9.05 4.88 10.87
N PHE A 213 9.28 3.67 11.41
CA PHE A 213 9.50 2.47 10.59
C PHE A 213 8.28 2.07 9.75
N ILE A 214 7.07 2.17 10.32
CA ILE A 214 5.84 1.87 9.59
C ILE A 214 5.65 2.85 8.43
N VAL A 215 5.82 4.16 8.68
CA VAL A 215 5.71 5.20 7.64
C VAL A 215 6.78 5.01 6.57
N ALA A 216 8.02 4.71 6.96
CA ALA A 216 9.10 4.43 6.02
C ALA A 216 8.78 3.21 5.14
N LEU A 217 8.22 2.12 5.71
CA LEU A 217 7.83 0.96 4.94
C LEU A 217 6.73 1.29 3.92
N VAL A 218 5.70 2.03 4.33
CA VAL A 218 4.62 2.45 3.41
C VAL A 218 5.20 3.29 2.29
N TYR A 219 6.05 4.25 2.62
CA TYR A 219 6.72 5.11 1.65
C TYR A 219 7.56 4.31 0.64
N TYR A 220 8.45 3.44 1.12
CA TYR A 220 9.31 2.63 0.24
C TYR A 220 8.52 1.60 -0.56
N SER A 221 7.44 1.04 -0.02
CA SER A 221 6.55 0.13 -0.75
C SER A 221 5.93 0.83 -1.96
N ILE A 222 5.39 2.03 -1.77
CA ILE A 222 4.83 2.85 -2.85
C ILE A 222 5.93 3.26 -3.83
N ALA A 223 7.09 3.70 -3.34
CA ALA A 223 8.23 4.09 -4.17
C ALA A 223 8.69 2.97 -5.11
N ILE A 224 8.82 1.74 -4.58
CA ILE A 224 9.19 0.55 -5.36
C ILE A 224 8.11 0.24 -6.41
N ILE A 225 6.84 0.32 -6.02
CA ILE A 225 5.71 0.12 -6.94
C ILE A 225 5.79 1.14 -8.09
N TYR A 226 5.92 2.43 -7.79
CA TYR A 226 5.96 3.49 -8.80
C TYR A 226 7.20 3.43 -9.69
N LYS A 227 8.35 2.98 -9.16
CA LYS A 227 9.59 2.93 -9.93
C LYS A 227 9.70 1.72 -10.86
N TYR A 228 9.24 0.55 -10.42
CA TYR A 228 9.55 -0.72 -11.10
C TYR A 228 8.35 -1.39 -11.77
N VAL A 229 7.13 -1.12 -11.31
CA VAL A 229 5.92 -1.68 -11.92
C VAL A 229 5.65 -1.11 -13.32
N PRO A 230 5.67 0.22 -13.57
CA PRO A 230 5.36 0.75 -14.89
C PRO A 230 6.41 0.33 -15.94
N ALA A 231 5.94 0.15 -17.17
CA ALA A 231 6.77 -0.15 -18.32
C ALA A 231 7.27 1.14 -18.99
N ILE A 232 8.09 1.91 -18.28
CA ILE A 232 8.73 3.13 -18.79
C ILE A 232 10.22 2.91 -19.05
N HIS A 233 10.75 3.64 -20.05
CA HIS A 233 12.16 3.61 -20.41
C HIS A 233 13.02 4.31 -19.34
N GLU A 234 12.61 5.53 -18.97
CA GLU A 234 13.22 6.28 -17.88
C GLU A 234 12.45 6.05 -16.58
N ARG A 235 13.09 5.34 -15.64
CA ARG A 235 12.48 5.06 -14.33
C ARG A 235 12.50 6.31 -13.47
N TRP A 236 11.40 6.57 -12.79
CA TRP A 236 11.31 7.67 -11.83
C TRP A 236 12.27 7.47 -10.64
N GLN A 237 12.62 8.58 -10.00
CA GLN A 237 13.32 8.55 -8.72
C GLN A 237 12.45 7.89 -7.65
N LEU A 238 13.09 7.25 -6.66
CA LEU A 238 12.37 6.62 -5.54
C LEU A 238 11.56 7.67 -4.75
N SER A 239 12.13 8.85 -4.58
CA SER A 239 11.44 10.00 -3.99
C SER A 239 10.80 10.82 -5.10
N SER A 240 9.53 10.54 -5.40
CA SER A 240 8.73 11.35 -6.32
C SER A 240 7.60 12.08 -5.58
N PRO A 241 7.11 13.23 -6.11
CA PRO A 241 5.99 13.94 -5.51
C PRO A 241 4.74 13.08 -5.32
N GLY A 242 4.45 12.19 -6.28
CA GLY A 242 3.37 11.22 -6.18
C GLY A 242 3.55 10.23 -5.05
N THR A 243 4.79 9.80 -4.76
CA THR A 243 5.07 8.88 -3.64
C THR A 243 4.77 9.55 -2.30
N ILE A 244 5.18 10.82 -2.14
CA ILE A 244 4.90 11.60 -0.93
C ILE A 244 3.40 11.81 -0.77
N LEU A 245 2.70 12.21 -1.84
CA LEU A 245 1.26 12.40 -1.83
C LEU A 245 0.50 11.11 -1.50
N ALA A 246 0.83 10.00 -2.15
CA ALA A 246 0.19 8.71 -1.87
C ALA A 246 0.47 8.23 -0.44
N THR A 247 1.69 8.41 0.06
CA THR A 247 2.03 8.05 1.45
C THR A 247 1.18 8.85 2.44
N GLY A 248 1.11 10.18 2.27
CA GLY A 248 0.30 11.04 3.14
C GLY A 248 -1.18 10.70 3.08
N LEU A 249 -1.71 10.44 1.89
CA LEU A 249 -3.10 10.03 1.70
C LEU A 249 -3.39 8.64 2.28
N ILE A 250 -2.49 7.66 2.17
CA ILE A 250 -2.67 6.34 2.79
C ILE A 250 -2.71 6.48 4.31
N ILE A 251 -1.82 7.27 4.91
CA ILE A 251 -1.83 7.52 6.35
C ILE A 251 -3.15 8.18 6.75
N LEU A 252 -3.60 9.18 5.99
CA LEU A 252 -4.90 9.83 6.22
C LEU A 252 -6.06 8.84 6.11
N THR A 253 -6.06 7.98 5.09
CA THR A 253 -7.07 6.92 4.93
C THR A 253 -7.08 5.99 6.13
N VAL A 254 -5.92 5.53 6.60
CA VAL A 254 -5.82 4.66 7.78
C VAL A 254 -6.33 5.35 9.05
N LEU A 255 -6.04 6.65 9.24
CA LEU A 255 -6.54 7.42 10.38
C LEU A 255 -8.06 7.60 10.35
N ILE A 256 -8.62 7.95 9.19
CA ILE A 256 -10.06 8.07 8.98
C ILE A 256 -10.74 6.72 9.24
N PHE A 257 -10.19 5.63 8.71
CA PHE A 257 -10.70 4.29 8.95
C PHE A 257 -10.59 3.86 10.40
N SER A 258 -9.52 4.20 11.10
CA SER A 258 -9.37 3.90 12.52
C SER A 258 -10.46 4.59 13.34
N PHE A 259 -10.74 5.87 13.06
CA PHE A 259 -11.83 6.61 13.70
C PHE A 259 -13.21 6.01 13.36
N TRP A 260 -13.42 5.67 12.09
CA TRP A 260 -14.64 5.02 11.61
C TRP A 260 -14.89 3.70 12.34
N VAL A 261 -13.93 2.78 12.34
CA VAL A 261 -14.05 1.46 12.99
C VAL A 261 -14.28 1.58 14.50
N ASN A 262 -13.63 2.52 15.18
CA ASN A 262 -13.82 2.73 16.62
C ASN A 262 -15.24 3.23 16.96
N THR A 263 -15.89 3.95 16.04
CA THR A 263 -17.28 4.42 16.21
C THR A 263 -18.29 3.33 15.82
N PHE A 264 -17.86 2.29 15.10
CA PHE A 264 -18.68 1.23 14.51
C PHE A 264 -19.08 0.09 15.46
N GLY A 265 -18.77 0.16 16.75
CA GLY A 265 -19.07 -0.88 17.75
C GLY A 265 -20.56 -1.30 17.82
N SER A 266 -21.49 -0.49 17.29
CA SER A 266 -22.91 -0.80 17.17
C SER A 266 -23.28 -1.62 15.92
N PHE A 267 -22.59 -1.45 14.78
CA PHE A 267 -22.86 -2.18 13.52
C PHE A 267 -22.39 -3.65 13.57
N ASN A 268 -21.36 -3.96 14.36
CA ASN A 268 -20.88 -5.33 14.57
C ASN A 268 -21.96 -6.23 15.19
N LYS A 269 -22.93 -5.65 15.92
CA LYS A 269 -24.05 -6.39 16.53
C LYS A 269 -25.07 -6.91 15.52
N VAL A 270 -25.17 -6.28 14.35
CA VAL A 270 -26.17 -6.61 13.32
C VAL A 270 -25.56 -7.44 12.19
N TYR A 271 -24.34 -7.09 11.76
CA TYR A 271 -23.69 -7.70 10.59
C TYR A 271 -22.51 -8.63 10.94
N GLY A 272 -22.09 -8.68 12.21
CA GLY A 272 -21.03 -9.57 12.69
C GLY A 272 -19.78 -9.60 11.81
N SER A 273 -19.33 -10.80 11.46
CA SER A 273 -18.14 -11.05 10.63
C SER A 273 -18.24 -10.46 9.22
N ILE A 274 -19.44 -10.36 8.64
CA ILE A 274 -19.64 -9.78 7.29
C ILE A 274 -19.29 -8.30 7.29
N GLY A 275 -19.65 -7.57 8.35
CA GLY A 275 -19.31 -6.15 8.49
C GLY A 275 -17.80 -5.91 8.46
N THR A 276 -17.01 -6.80 9.09
CA THR A 276 -15.54 -6.71 9.10
C THR A 276 -14.95 -6.88 7.68
N ILE A 277 -15.48 -7.84 6.91
CA ILE A 277 -15.04 -8.05 5.53
C ILE A 277 -15.39 -6.84 4.66
N MET A 278 -16.58 -6.26 4.80
CA MET A 278 -16.97 -5.05 4.06
C MET A 278 -16.03 -3.87 4.37
N ILE A 279 -15.73 -3.63 5.64
CA ILE A 279 -14.78 -2.57 6.05
C ILE A 279 -13.42 -2.79 5.39
N LEU A 280 -12.92 -4.03 5.41
CA LEU A 280 -11.65 -4.38 4.79
C LEU A 280 -11.67 -4.17 3.25
N MET A 281 -12.77 -4.53 2.58
CA MET A 281 -12.93 -4.30 1.14
C MET A 281 -12.88 -2.81 0.81
N VAL A 282 -13.58 -1.97 1.56
CA VAL A 282 -13.57 -0.51 1.35
C VAL A 282 -12.18 0.06 1.66
N LEU A 283 -11.49 -0.42 2.70
CA LEU A 283 -10.13 0.01 3.03
C LEU A 283 -9.15 -0.30 1.89
N ILE A 284 -9.20 -1.52 1.36
CA ILE A 284 -8.39 -1.94 0.21
C ILE A 284 -8.72 -1.08 -1.02
N ASP A 285 -10.00 -0.79 -1.24
CA ASP A 285 -10.43 0.01 -2.39
C ASP A 285 -9.96 1.46 -2.33
N PHE A 286 -10.12 2.11 -1.20
CA PHE A 286 -9.57 3.45 -0.99
C PHE A 286 -8.04 3.46 -1.07
N SER A 287 -7.37 2.42 -0.57
CA SER A 287 -5.91 2.32 -0.67
C SER A 287 -5.46 2.18 -2.13
N ALA A 288 -6.16 1.40 -2.94
CA ALA A 288 -5.90 1.27 -4.37
C ALA A 288 -6.16 2.60 -5.10
N LEU A 289 -7.25 3.30 -4.75
CA LEU A 289 -7.58 4.61 -5.31
C LEU A 289 -6.49 5.63 -5.03
N VAL A 290 -6.04 5.74 -3.77
CA VAL A 290 -4.95 6.63 -3.35
C VAL A 290 -3.65 6.31 -4.08
N LEU A 291 -3.33 5.01 -4.23
CA LEU A 291 -2.17 4.57 -4.99
C LEU A 291 -2.24 5.02 -6.45
N LEU A 292 -3.42 5.00 -7.08
CA LEU A 292 -3.60 5.51 -8.44
C LEU A 292 -3.49 7.04 -8.50
N ILE A 293 -4.08 7.76 -7.54
CA ILE A 293 -4.00 9.23 -7.44
C ILE A 293 -2.54 9.69 -7.40
N GLY A 294 -1.70 9.10 -6.54
CA GLY A 294 -0.28 9.48 -6.51
C GLY A 294 0.47 9.11 -7.79
N TYR A 295 0.09 8.04 -8.46
CA TYR A 295 0.70 7.63 -9.72
C TYR A 295 0.35 8.62 -10.85
N GLU A 296 -0.91 9.01 -10.97
CA GLU A 296 -1.37 9.98 -11.98
C GLU A 296 -0.70 11.35 -11.81
N LEU A 297 -0.32 11.73 -10.58
CA LEU A 297 0.48 12.95 -10.36
C LEU A 297 1.87 12.83 -11.00
N ASN A 298 2.56 11.70 -10.83
CA ASN A 298 3.86 11.47 -11.46
C ASN A 298 3.75 11.42 -12.98
N VAL A 299 2.70 10.77 -13.50
CA VAL A 299 2.40 10.74 -14.94
C VAL A 299 2.16 12.14 -15.47
N SER A 300 1.42 12.98 -14.74
CA SER A 300 1.12 14.36 -15.13
C SER A 300 2.40 15.19 -15.26
N ILE A 301 3.28 15.14 -14.26
CA ILE A 301 4.59 15.83 -14.29
C ILE A 301 5.43 15.34 -15.47
N HIS A 302 5.55 14.02 -15.63
CA HIS A 302 6.34 13.42 -16.70
C HIS A 302 5.79 13.78 -18.09
N SER A 303 4.47 13.74 -18.27
CA SER A 303 3.83 14.04 -19.55
C SER A 303 4.01 15.51 -19.97
N LEU A 304 3.89 16.45 -19.03
CA LEU A 304 4.14 17.88 -19.28
C LEU A 304 5.60 18.13 -19.66
N LYS A 305 6.55 17.49 -18.98
CA LYS A 305 7.97 17.58 -19.33
C LYS A 305 8.24 17.09 -20.75
N MET A 306 7.70 15.92 -21.10
CA MET A 306 7.89 15.35 -22.44
C MET A 306 7.27 16.23 -23.53
N MET A 307 6.07 16.78 -23.30
CA MET A 307 5.44 17.72 -24.23
C MET A 307 6.26 19.01 -24.40
N ALA A 308 6.83 19.54 -23.32
CA ALA A 308 7.70 20.72 -23.38
C ALA A 308 8.99 20.42 -24.17
N ALA A 309 9.62 19.26 -23.93
CA ALA A 309 10.81 18.83 -24.65
C ALA A 309 10.53 18.60 -26.16
N GLU A 310 9.38 18.04 -26.51
CA GLU A 310 9.00 17.84 -27.90
C GLU A 310 8.76 19.17 -28.64
N ARG A 311 8.13 20.16 -27.97
CA ARG A 311 7.96 21.51 -28.52
C ARG A 311 9.29 22.20 -28.77
N ALA A 312 10.19 22.20 -27.78
CA ALA A 312 11.52 22.78 -27.92
C ALA A 312 12.33 22.11 -29.05
N ARG A 313 12.18 20.79 -29.24
CA ARG A 313 12.83 20.07 -30.33
C ARG A 313 12.27 20.45 -31.70
N LYS A 314 10.95 20.67 -31.83
CA LYS A 314 10.32 21.12 -33.08
C LYS A 314 10.79 22.53 -33.44
N GLU A 315 10.77 23.46 -32.49
CA GLU A 315 11.26 24.83 -32.69
C GLU A 315 12.74 24.86 -33.12
N ALA A 316 13.59 24.02 -32.52
CA ALA A 316 15.01 23.92 -32.89
C ALA A 316 15.27 23.30 -34.28
N LEU A 317 14.34 22.48 -34.80
CA LEU A 317 14.41 21.94 -36.15
C LEU A 317 13.95 22.99 -37.17
N GLU A 318 12.85 23.70 -36.89
CA GLU A 318 12.35 24.80 -37.72
C GLU A 318 13.39 25.92 -37.87
N GLN A 319 14.13 26.26 -36.80
CA GLN A 319 15.23 27.24 -36.86
C GLN A 319 16.47 26.77 -37.62
N LYS A 320 16.64 25.47 -37.85
CA LYS A 320 17.75 24.93 -38.64
C LYS A 320 17.41 24.81 -40.14
N GLU A 321 16.12 24.77 -40.46
CA GLU A 321 15.62 24.71 -41.83
C GLU A 321 15.37 26.09 -42.44
N SER A 322 15.31 27.15 -41.60
CA SER A 322 15.26 28.57 -41.99
C SER A 322 16.65 29.20 -42.14
#